data_AF-A0A7V5UJG0-F1
#
_entry.id   AF-A0A7V5UJG0-F1
#
_cell.length_a   1.000
_cell.length_b   1.000
_cell.length_c   1.000
_cell.angle_alpha   90.00
_cell.angle_beta   90.00
_cell.angle_gamma   90.00
#
_symmetry.space_group_name_H-M   'P 1'
#
loop_
_entity.id
_entity.type
_entity.pdbx_description
1 polymer ?
#
loop_
_entity_poly.entity_id
_entity_poly.type
_entity_poly.pdbx_seq_one_letter_code
_entity_poly.pdbx_strand_id
1 'polypeptide(L)'
;MRTALRCVVGLGLIGVGYLLGASGVLSPTSARAQIDPDSKPSQEAEDKIRAAFGALRDAADLLEQEGRYRLATGGINVFAVTVGGVDAIDDLEKGRGVDPETFAALYAGRATKEIADFLSYDDKGRLLYKNKVVQMYSVERLKRLFEE
;
A
#
# COMPACT_ATOMS: atom_id res chain seq x y z
N MET A 1 -6.08 -43.93 -58.09
CA MET A 1 -6.74 -44.16 -56.78
C MET A 1 -5.90 -43.73 -55.58
N ARG A 2 -4.60 -44.09 -55.51
CA ARG A 2 -3.74 -43.77 -54.35
C ARG A 2 -3.52 -42.28 -54.08
N THR A 3 -3.52 -41.44 -55.11
CA THR A 3 -3.38 -39.98 -55.00
C THR A 3 -4.64 -39.30 -54.46
N ALA A 4 -5.82 -39.72 -54.91
CA ALA A 4 -7.10 -39.22 -54.39
C ALA A 4 -7.26 -39.53 -52.89
N LEU A 5 -6.89 -40.75 -52.46
CA LEU A 5 -6.93 -41.13 -51.04
C LEU A 5 -6.02 -40.26 -50.17
N ARG A 6 -4.83 -39.89 -50.67
CA ARG A 6 -3.90 -38.99 -49.97
C ARG A 6 -4.46 -37.57 -49.84
N CYS A 7 -5.13 -37.06 -50.87
CA CYS A 7 -5.77 -35.74 -50.83
C CYS A 7 -6.93 -35.70 -49.83
N VAL A 8 -7.76 -36.74 -49.76
CA VAL A 8 -8.86 -36.83 -48.79
C VAL A 8 -8.34 -36.90 -47.36
N VAL A 9 -7.29 -37.69 -47.11
CA VAL A 9 -6.68 -37.78 -45.77
C VAL A 9 -6.03 -36.44 -45.36
N GLY A 10 -5.35 -35.76 -46.28
CA GLY A 10 -4.75 -34.45 -46.03
C GLY A 10 -5.80 -33.38 -45.68
N LEU A 11 -6.90 -33.32 -46.44
CA LEU A 11 -8.00 -32.41 -46.16
C LEU A 11 -8.73 -32.75 -44.86
N GLY A 12 -8.87 -34.04 -44.54
CA GLY A 12 -9.43 -34.50 -43.27
C GLY A 12 -8.61 -34.04 -42.07
N LEU A 13 -7.28 -34.15 -42.14
CA LEU A 13 -6.38 -33.68 -41.07
C LEU A 13 -6.46 -32.16 -40.86
N ILE A 14 -6.54 -31.39 -41.94
CA ILE A 14 -6.70 -29.93 -41.87
C ILE A 14 -8.06 -29.58 -41.24
N GLY A 15 -9.13 -30.27 -41.63
CA GLY A 15 -10.47 -30.06 -41.07
C GLY A 15 -10.55 -30.36 -39.58
N VAL A 16 -9.93 -31.47 -39.14
CA VAL A 16 -9.85 -31.83 -37.71
C VAL A 16 -9.02 -30.81 -36.93
N GLY A 17 -7.89 -30.36 -37.48
CA GLY A 17 -7.07 -29.31 -36.87
C GLY A 17 -7.82 -27.98 -36.74
N TYR A 18 -8.58 -27.60 -37.76
CA TYR A 18 -9.41 -26.38 -37.72
C TYR A 18 -10.51 -26.48 -36.67
N LEU A 19 -11.20 -27.61 -36.56
CA LEU A 19 -12.25 -27.82 -35.55
C LEU A 19 -11.68 -27.84 -34.12
N LEU A 20 -10.52 -28.47 -33.90
CA LEU A 20 -9.84 -28.50 -32.61
C LEU A 20 -9.29 -27.13 -32.20
N GLY A 21 -8.81 -26.34 -33.17
CA GLY A 21 -8.39 -24.95 -32.94
C GLY A 21 -9.56 -24.02 -32.67
N ALA A 22 -10.64 -24.11 -33.44
CA ALA A 22 -11.83 -23.27 -33.30
C ALA A 22 -12.63 -23.56 -32.02
N SER A 23 -12.62 -24.80 -31.53
CA SER A 23 -13.24 -25.18 -30.25
C SER A 23 -12.42 -24.75 -29.03
N GLY A 24 -11.22 -24.22 -29.23
CA GLY A 24 -10.38 -23.72 -28.15
C GLY A 24 -9.90 -24.81 -27.19
N VAL A 25 -10.01 -26.09 -27.56
CA VAL A 25 -9.59 -27.25 -26.74
C VAL A 25 -8.08 -27.21 -26.46
N LEU A 26 -7.31 -26.59 -27.36
CA LEU A 26 -5.87 -26.38 -27.24
C LEU A 26 -5.51 -24.93 -26.87
N SER A 27 -6.49 -24.10 -26.51
CA SER A 27 -6.21 -22.75 -26.05
C SER A 27 -5.39 -22.84 -24.77
N PRO A 28 -4.21 -22.21 -24.70
CA PRO A 28 -3.43 -22.19 -23.47
C PRO A 28 -4.28 -21.51 -22.40
N THR A 29 -4.54 -22.22 -21.29
CA THR A 29 -5.04 -21.59 -20.08
C THR A 29 -4.05 -20.50 -19.71
N SER A 30 -4.47 -19.25 -19.82
CA SER A 30 -3.65 -18.12 -19.40
C SER A 30 -3.31 -18.34 -17.92
N ALA A 31 -2.02 -18.55 -17.63
CA ALA A 31 -1.52 -18.61 -16.27
C ALA A 31 -1.79 -17.24 -15.63
N ARG A 32 -2.89 -17.12 -14.88
CA ARG A 32 -3.24 -15.92 -14.13
C ARG A 32 -2.35 -15.86 -12.89
N ALA A 33 -1.15 -15.32 -13.05
CA ALA A 33 -0.30 -14.89 -11.93
C ALA A 33 -0.77 -13.55 -11.33
N GLN A 34 -1.84 -12.96 -11.85
CA GLN A 34 -2.37 -11.69 -11.40
C GLN A 34 -3.46 -11.94 -10.36
N ILE A 35 -3.16 -11.53 -9.13
CA ILE A 35 -4.13 -11.35 -8.04
C ILE A 35 -5.25 -10.48 -8.61
N ASP A 36 -6.48 -11.00 -8.56
CA ASP A 36 -7.68 -10.26 -8.93
C ASP A 36 -7.71 -8.98 -8.08
N PRO A 37 -7.77 -7.77 -8.68
CA PRO A 37 -7.79 -6.52 -7.92
C PRO A 37 -8.96 -6.43 -6.94
N ASP A 38 -10.01 -7.22 -7.13
CA ASP A 38 -11.17 -7.31 -6.23
C ASP A 38 -11.08 -8.50 -5.24
N SER A 39 -10.01 -9.30 -5.29
CA SER A 39 -9.82 -10.38 -4.32
C SER A 39 -9.51 -9.83 -2.94
N LYS A 40 -10.39 -10.16 -2.00
CA LYS A 40 -10.20 -9.86 -0.58
C LYS A 40 -9.15 -10.80 0.02
N PRO A 41 -8.46 -10.37 1.10
CA PRO A 41 -7.64 -11.27 1.89
C PRO A 41 -8.43 -12.50 2.34
N SER A 42 -7.74 -13.62 2.60
CA SER A 42 -8.39 -14.78 3.23
C SER A 42 -8.92 -14.40 4.63
N GLN A 43 -9.96 -15.09 5.09
CA GLN A 43 -10.50 -14.86 6.44
C GLN A 43 -9.41 -14.98 7.53
N GLU A 44 -8.51 -15.96 7.38
CA GLU A 44 -7.37 -16.13 8.28
C GLU A 44 -6.43 -14.90 8.28
N ALA A 45 -6.18 -14.31 7.11
CA ALA A 45 -5.37 -13.10 7.00
C ALA A 45 -6.08 -11.90 7.65
N GLU A 46 -7.39 -11.73 7.42
CA GLU A 46 -8.18 -10.69 8.08
C GLU A 46 -8.14 -10.81 9.60
N ASP A 47 -8.30 -12.02 10.14
CA ASP A 47 -8.29 -12.28 11.58
C ASP A 47 -6.91 -11.94 12.18
N LYS A 48 -5.81 -12.32 11.50
CA LYS A 48 -4.45 -11.96 11.92
C LYS A 48 -4.19 -10.46 11.85
N ILE A 49 -4.66 -9.78 10.81
CA ILE A 49 -4.53 -8.32 10.68
C ILE A 49 -5.27 -7.62 11.82
N ARG A 50 -6.48 -8.06 12.17
CA ARG A 50 -7.25 -7.49 13.29
C ARG A 50 -6.53 -7.70 14.62
N ALA A 51 -6.00 -8.90 14.87
CA ALA A 51 -5.23 -9.20 16.08
C ALA A 51 -3.97 -8.32 16.17
N ALA A 52 -3.22 -8.19 15.07
CA ALA A 52 -2.04 -7.32 15.00
C ALA A 52 -2.40 -5.85 15.22
N PHE A 53 -3.51 -5.38 14.64
CA PHE A 53 -3.99 -4.02 14.85
C PHE A 53 -4.37 -3.75 16.31
N GLY A 54 -4.98 -4.73 16.99
CA GLY A 54 -5.22 -4.68 18.43
C GLY A 54 -3.93 -4.50 19.23
N ALA A 55 -2.93 -5.34 18.97
CA ALA A 55 -1.63 -5.26 19.66
C ALA A 55 -0.90 -3.93 19.40
N LEU A 56 -0.95 -3.42 18.16
CA LEU A 56 -0.38 -2.11 17.82
C LEU A 56 -1.10 -0.97 18.53
N ARG A 57 -2.42 -1.08 18.72
CA ARG A 57 -3.20 -0.11 19.47
C ARG A 57 -2.82 -0.09 20.94
N ASP A 58 -2.71 -1.26 21.56
CA ASP A 58 -2.32 -1.37 22.96
C ASP A 58 -0.91 -0.77 23.18
N ALA A 59 0.02 -1.03 22.26
CA ALA A 59 1.36 -0.42 22.28
C ALA A 59 1.31 1.10 22.07
N ALA A 60 0.49 1.59 21.15
CA ALA A 60 0.30 3.03 20.93
C ALA A 60 -0.25 3.74 22.18
N ASP A 61 -1.25 3.15 22.83
CA ASP A 61 -1.87 3.70 24.04
C ASP A 61 -0.84 3.76 25.20
N LEU A 62 0.06 2.79 25.31
CA LEU A 62 1.16 2.81 26.27
C LEU A 62 2.18 3.91 25.94
N LEU A 63 2.60 4.03 24.68
CA LEU A 63 3.53 5.08 24.25
C LEU A 63 2.94 6.48 24.42
N GLU A 64 1.62 6.64 24.25
CA GLU A 64 0.91 7.89 24.51
C GLU A 64 0.93 8.23 26.02
N GLN A 65 0.68 7.24 26.88
CA GLN A 65 0.78 7.41 28.34
C GLN A 65 2.20 7.80 28.80
N GLU A 66 3.23 7.27 28.12
CA GLU A 66 4.63 7.65 28.35
C GLU A 66 5.00 9.03 27.75
N GLY A 67 4.08 9.68 27.04
CA GLY A 67 4.31 10.97 26.38
C GLY A 67 5.24 10.88 25.17
N ARG A 68 5.42 9.68 24.60
CA ARG A 68 6.30 9.41 23.45
C ARG A 68 5.55 9.36 22.12
N TYR A 69 4.22 9.39 22.14
CA TYR A 69 3.38 9.21 20.95
C TYR A 69 2.32 10.30 20.84
N ARG A 70 2.43 11.13 19.80
CA ARG A 70 1.42 12.15 19.45
C ARG A 70 1.33 12.29 17.93
N LEU A 71 0.12 12.13 17.40
CA LEU A 71 -0.10 12.09 15.95
C LEU A 71 -0.66 13.39 15.40
N ALA A 72 -0.21 13.76 14.21
CA ALA A 72 -0.78 14.85 13.42
C ALA A 72 -1.96 14.40 12.54
N THR A 73 -2.25 13.10 12.50
CA THR A 73 -3.22 12.45 11.62
C THR A 73 -4.17 11.56 12.41
N GLY A 74 -5.32 11.22 11.84
CA GLY A 74 -6.26 10.28 12.47
C GLY A 74 -5.81 8.83 12.36
N GLY A 75 -6.12 8.01 13.38
CA GLY A 75 -5.84 6.57 13.40
C GLY A 75 -4.61 6.20 14.22
N ILE A 76 -4.01 5.06 13.88
CA ILE A 76 -2.74 4.59 14.46
C ILE A 76 -1.68 4.78 13.38
N ASN A 77 -0.51 5.29 13.76
CA ASN A 77 0.66 5.34 12.91
C ASN A 77 1.55 4.14 13.26
N VAL A 78 1.56 3.13 12.39
CA VAL A 78 2.26 1.87 12.63
C VAL A 78 3.76 2.09 12.70
N PHE A 79 4.31 2.94 11.81
CA PHE A 79 5.73 3.28 11.83
C PHE A 79 6.14 3.82 13.20
N ALA A 80 5.41 4.83 13.69
CA ALA A 80 5.67 5.47 14.97
C ALA A 80 5.62 4.49 16.14
N VAL A 81 4.66 3.56 16.16
CA VAL A 81 4.58 2.52 17.21
C VAL A 81 5.79 1.60 17.15
N THR A 82 6.21 1.17 15.96
CA THR A 82 7.31 0.20 15.80
C THR A 82 8.69 0.74 16.14
N VAL A 83 8.90 2.05 16.05
CA VAL A 83 10.17 2.71 16.40
C VAL A 83 10.18 3.28 17.83
N GLY A 84 9.25 2.84 18.69
CA GLY A 84 9.21 3.25 20.10
C GLY A 84 8.57 4.63 20.35
N GLY A 85 7.81 5.16 19.41
CA GLY A 85 7.04 6.40 19.57
C GLY A 85 7.60 7.57 18.77
N VAL A 86 6.68 8.39 18.26
CA VAL A 86 6.98 9.62 17.52
C VAL A 86 6.01 10.71 17.95
N ASP A 87 6.54 11.92 18.11
CA ASP A 87 5.76 13.13 18.34
C ASP A 87 5.68 13.96 17.06
N ALA A 88 4.75 13.59 16.19
CA ALA A 88 4.58 14.21 14.88
C ALA A 88 4.13 15.68 14.99
N ILE A 89 3.37 16.04 16.03
CA ILE A 89 2.94 17.42 16.25
C ILE A 89 4.14 18.31 16.61
N ASP A 90 4.94 17.91 17.61
CA ASP A 90 6.14 18.66 18.01
C ASP A 90 7.15 18.76 16.86
N ASP A 91 7.25 17.69 16.06
CA ASP A 91 8.10 17.67 14.87
C ASP A 91 7.65 18.65 13.78
N LEU A 92 6.34 18.77 13.53
CA LEU A 92 5.78 19.76 12.61
C LEU A 92 6.01 21.19 13.11
N GLU A 93 5.75 21.44 14.39
CA GLU A 93 5.96 22.75 15.01
C GLU A 93 7.42 23.22 14.89
N LYS A 94 8.36 22.29 15.14
CA LYS A 94 9.80 22.55 15.07
C LYS A 94 10.36 22.46 13.65
N GLY A 95 9.57 22.00 12.67
CA GLY A 95 9.98 21.87 11.27
C GLY A 95 11.04 20.79 11.02
N ARG A 96 11.08 19.74 11.86
CA ARG A 96 12.04 18.63 11.74
C ARG A 96 11.65 17.60 10.66
N GLY A 97 10.53 17.83 9.98
CA GLY A 97 9.88 16.87 9.10
C GLY A 97 8.96 15.93 9.88
N VAL A 98 8.40 14.94 9.23
CA VAL A 98 7.52 13.90 9.81
C VAL A 98 7.91 12.51 9.31
N ASP A 99 7.43 11.46 9.96
CA ASP A 99 7.65 10.10 9.48
C ASP A 99 6.94 9.85 8.13
N PRO A 100 7.31 8.76 7.40
CA PRO A 100 6.74 8.48 6.09
C PRO A 100 5.21 8.28 6.09
N GLU A 101 4.66 7.69 7.15
CA GLU A 101 3.23 7.39 7.26
C GLU A 101 2.43 8.66 7.54
N THR A 102 2.89 9.49 8.47
CA THR A 102 2.32 10.81 8.71
C THR A 102 2.42 11.69 7.45
N PHE A 103 3.56 11.68 6.76
CA PHE A 103 3.73 12.45 5.52
C PHE A 103 2.66 12.09 4.48
N ALA A 104 2.50 10.79 4.20
CA ALA A 104 1.50 10.31 3.24
C ALA A 104 0.07 10.66 3.68
N ALA A 105 -0.25 10.48 4.96
CA ALA A 105 -1.56 10.78 5.52
C ALA A 105 -1.91 12.27 5.45
N LEU A 106 -0.96 13.17 5.74
CA LEU A 106 -1.18 14.62 5.62
C LEU A 106 -1.43 15.03 4.16
N TYR A 107 -0.66 14.51 3.21
CA TYR A 107 -0.88 14.76 1.78
C TYR A 107 -2.22 14.18 1.29
N ALA A 108 -2.70 13.10 1.89
CA ALA A 108 -4.01 12.52 1.61
C ALA A 108 -5.18 13.26 2.32
N GLY A 109 -4.92 14.37 3.02
CA GLY A 109 -5.94 15.14 3.72
C GLY A 109 -6.49 14.43 4.97
N ARG A 110 -5.71 13.53 5.58
CA ARG A 110 -6.07 12.79 6.80
C ARG A 110 -5.54 13.44 8.09
N ALA A 111 -5.26 14.74 8.05
CA ALA A 111 -4.84 15.51 9.22
C ALA A 111 -5.93 15.51 10.30
N THR A 112 -5.53 15.60 11.56
CA THR A 112 -6.47 15.91 12.66
C THR A 112 -7.03 17.32 12.47
N LYS A 113 -8.18 17.62 13.10
CA LYS A 113 -8.81 18.95 13.01
C LYS A 113 -7.85 20.06 13.45
N GLU A 114 -7.10 19.82 14.52
CA GLU A 114 -6.11 20.77 15.04
C GLU A 114 -5.01 21.11 14.04
N ILE A 115 -4.53 20.12 13.27
CA ILE A 115 -3.47 20.33 12.29
C ILE A 115 -4.03 20.88 10.98
N ALA A 116 -5.21 20.42 10.57
CA ALA A 116 -5.84 20.78 9.29
C ALA A 116 -5.99 22.28 9.10
N ASP A 117 -6.33 23.02 10.16
CA ASP A 117 -6.54 24.48 10.11
C ASP A 117 -5.25 25.27 9.79
N PHE A 118 -4.08 24.65 10.00
CA PHE A 118 -2.77 25.26 9.72
C PHE A 118 -2.09 24.72 8.46
N LEU A 119 -2.76 23.80 7.74
CA LEU A 119 -2.25 23.25 6.50
C LEU A 119 -2.62 24.16 5.32
N SER A 120 -1.65 24.40 4.46
CA SER A 120 -1.85 25.09 3.20
C SER A 120 -0.97 24.47 2.11
N TYR A 121 -1.11 24.94 0.89
CA TYR A 121 -0.24 24.54 -0.22
C TYR A 121 0.42 25.78 -0.80
N ASP A 122 1.65 25.63 -1.27
CA ASP A 122 2.32 26.67 -2.04
C ASP A 122 2.00 26.58 -3.54
N ASP A 123 2.53 27.55 -4.31
CA ASP A 123 2.36 27.64 -5.77
C ASP A 123 2.91 26.42 -6.53
N LYS A 124 3.71 25.57 -5.87
CA LYS A 124 4.31 24.36 -6.43
C LYS A 124 3.57 23.09 -5.98
N GLY A 125 2.44 23.23 -5.26
CA GLY A 125 1.65 22.11 -4.76
C GLY A 125 2.30 21.37 -3.59
N ARG A 126 3.27 21.98 -2.89
CA ARG A 126 3.89 21.39 -1.70
C ARG A 126 3.05 21.71 -0.47
N LEU A 127 2.82 20.70 0.36
CA LEU A 127 2.10 20.87 1.62
C LEU A 127 2.93 21.73 2.59
N LEU A 128 2.30 22.72 3.18
CA LEU A 128 2.84 23.59 4.20
C LEU A 128 2.11 23.37 5.52
N TYR A 129 2.83 23.48 6.63
CA TYR A 129 2.30 23.62 7.97
C TYR A 129 2.82 24.93 8.56
N LYS A 130 1.93 25.87 8.89
CA LYS A 130 2.29 27.22 9.37
C LYS A 130 3.37 27.90 8.50
N ASN A 131 3.17 27.88 7.17
CA ASN A 131 4.08 28.41 6.14
C ASN A 131 5.45 27.72 6.01
N LYS A 132 5.67 26.58 6.67
CA LYS A 132 6.87 25.74 6.49
C LYS A 132 6.54 24.52 5.66
N VAL A 133 7.40 24.17 4.71
CA VAL A 133 7.22 22.97 3.89
C VAL A 133 7.26 21.73 4.77
N VAL A 134 6.20 20.93 4.72
CA VAL A 134 6.16 19.61 5.34
C VAL A 134 7.07 18.70 4.51
N GLN A 135 8.04 18.10 5.18
CA GLN A 135 9.00 17.17 4.59
C GLN A 135 9.04 15.89 5.41
N MET A 136 9.48 14.81 4.81
CA MET A 136 9.77 13.59 5.56
C MET A 136 11.03 13.77 6.42
N TYR A 137 11.21 12.97 7.47
CA TYR A 137 12.43 12.95 8.27
C TYR A 137 13.69 12.78 7.42
N SER A 138 14.78 13.36 7.90
CA SER A 138 16.09 13.15 7.29
C SER A 138 16.48 11.67 7.37
N VAL A 139 17.28 11.22 6.40
CA VAL A 139 17.80 9.85 6.36
C VAL A 139 18.54 9.47 7.65
N GLU A 140 19.29 10.41 8.23
CA GLU A 140 20.01 10.20 9.49
C GLU A 140 19.05 9.94 10.66
N ARG A 141 17.94 10.67 10.73
CA ARG A 141 16.94 10.47 11.78
C ARG A 141 16.23 9.14 11.61
N LEU A 142 15.85 8.78 10.38
CA LEU A 142 15.23 7.49 10.10
C LEU A 142 16.15 6.33 10.51
N LYS A 143 17.45 6.41 10.21
CA LYS A 143 18.42 5.38 10.65
C LYS A 143 18.43 5.21 12.16
N ARG A 144 18.51 6.32 12.92
CA ARG A 144 18.49 6.26 14.38
C ARG A 144 17.22 5.61 14.92
N LEU A 145 16.06 5.93 14.34
CA LEU A 145 14.77 5.35 14.76
C LEU A 145 14.67 3.84 14.48
N PHE A 146 15.38 3.32 13.47
CA PHE A 146 15.45 1.89 13.19
C PHE A 146 16.53 1.14 13.97
N GLU A 147 17.40 1.85 14.70
CA GLU A 147 18.43 1.28 15.55
C GLU A 147 17.98 1.10 17.01
N GLU A 148 16.85 1.71 17.40
CA GLU A 148 16.16 1.54 18.69
C GLU A 148 15.31 0.26 18.73
#